data_AF-A0A4Z1T985-F1
#
_entry.id   AF-A0A4Z1T985-F1
#
_cell.length_a   1.000
_cell.length_b   1.000
_cell.length_c   1.000
_cell.angle_alpha   90.00
_cell.angle_beta   90.00
_cell.angle_gamma   90.00
#
_symmetry.space_group_name_H-M   'P 1'
#
loop_
_entity.id
_entity.type
_entity.pdbx_description
1 polymer ?
#
loop_
_entity_poly.entity_id
_entity_poly.type
_entity_poly.pdbx_seq_one_letter_code
_entity_poly.pdbx_strand_id
1 'polypeptide(L)'
;MEVKNARVLSCTEGTASGNCKTGSCLDLGTLGKVCKECATTTRAAEFPIDGECTSTSGNDCVNANNGTCSSCGNAANNFLFYGGCYSTQTAGKGQALCKTATKGQCSERADAATGIFVKGSNSNPSGLYTCDDETNGVPNCKTCTSPATNKPTCTECASGFGPVVESLDAPTITSCVSCSSDENCKSCMQIGTSFVCLECNADTHVPVDGKCVPKDSASSCTPASSAGKCTACKEGSLFFHDGCFSPESLKSLGICLESFSVPGWSEVLCGKCGKGLAPVDGRCLKVEGGKADSTSSCTTSQKDTQVGVCNSCGSSNTHFLFNGGCYDQSKGVGNKLCSATPSSGACSTPTSIAFLKDTKLYLCGDATNGKANCNTCTYSTSFSCTSCLNGCMLSNSSCLSSFDADKTGLCARSNQLLVGEALVCKECKKGSVPIDGTCLEVSSTLSRTATNDVCMKADGKTPVDGTATMCENCSTTYFLFEGGCYPVTPNSVGSKLCSSASNGQCTTAASGSPFPLSNGVFTLCPAGCGACTNATACTSCGLGYYNTTSVASSSDCKACPSGCTTCSASACITCWDGSAPTDGKCSAVPSSSSSRLSGGAIAGIVIAVLLVLGGLGGFLGWWFGCRGK
;
A
#
# COMPACT_ATOMS: atom_id res chain seq x y z
N MET A 1 42.97 22.63 -14.20
CA MET A 1 42.59 23.48 -15.35
C MET A 1 41.22 24.04 -15.03
N GLU A 2 41.13 25.33 -14.78
CA GLU A 2 39.84 26.02 -14.62
C GLU A 2 39.02 25.85 -15.88
N VAL A 3 37.81 25.30 -15.74
CA VAL A 3 36.81 25.30 -16.80
C VAL A 3 36.38 26.76 -16.95
N LYS A 4 36.77 27.40 -18.06
CA LYS A 4 36.21 28.72 -18.44
C LYS A 4 34.70 28.56 -18.52
N ASN A 5 33.98 29.13 -17.55
CA ASN A 5 32.52 29.18 -17.53
C ASN A 5 32.02 29.70 -18.89
N ALA A 6 31.26 28.87 -19.60
CA ALA A 6 30.49 29.33 -20.75
C ALA A 6 29.62 30.51 -20.28
N ARG A 7 29.71 31.66 -20.96
CA ARG A 7 28.82 32.80 -20.68
C ARG A 7 27.38 32.32 -20.88
N VAL A 8 26.58 32.34 -19.80
CA VAL A 8 25.14 32.06 -19.85
C VAL A 8 24.48 33.00 -20.86
N LEU A 9 23.57 32.48 -21.68
CA LEU A 9 22.78 33.28 -22.62
C LEU A 9 21.96 34.31 -21.82
N SER A 10 21.99 35.58 -22.22
CA SER A 10 21.29 36.67 -21.54
C SER A 10 20.50 37.49 -22.54
N CYS A 11 19.26 37.84 -22.19
CA CYS A 11 18.36 38.60 -23.04
C CYS A 11 17.73 39.74 -22.23
N THR A 12 17.79 40.96 -22.76
CA THR A 12 17.22 42.16 -22.14
C THR A 12 16.14 42.72 -23.05
N GLU A 13 14.92 42.87 -22.53
CA GLU A 13 13.79 43.44 -23.28
C GLU A 13 13.76 44.97 -23.17
N GLY A 14 13.28 45.63 -24.22
CA GLY A 14 13.01 47.07 -24.21
C GLY A 14 12.75 47.62 -25.61
N THR A 15 12.77 48.95 -25.74
CA THR A 15 12.52 49.64 -27.02
C THR A 15 13.76 50.29 -27.63
N ALA A 16 14.91 50.23 -26.95
CA ALA A 16 16.18 50.79 -27.42
C ALA A 16 16.89 49.84 -28.40
N SER A 17 17.77 50.40 -29.23
CA SER A 17 18.70 49.64 -30.08
C SER A 17 19.54 48.69 -29.24
N GLY A 18 19.76 47.47 -29.75
CA GLY A 18 20.44 46.39 -29.03
C GLY A 18 19.58 45.64 -28.01
N ASN A 19 18.34 46.07 -27.76
CA ASN A 19 17.41 45.32 -26.90
C ASN A 19 16.54 44.36 -27.71
N CYS A 20 16.13 43.29 -27.03
CA CYS A 20 15.10 42.40 -27.54
C CYS A 20 13.73 43.08 -27.44
N LYS A 21 12.86 42.82 -28.41
CA LYS A 21 11.47 43.27 -28.34
C LYS A 21 10.78 42.66 -27.12
N THR A 22 9.86 43.40 -26.51
CA THR A 22 9.07 42.92 -25.37
C THR A 22 8.35 41.61 -25.71
N GLY A 23 8.49 40.59 -24.86
CA GLY A 23 7.97 39.24 -25.08
C GLY A 23 8.80 38.35 -26.02
N SER A 24 9.91 38.86 -26.55
CA SER A 24 10.76 38.13 -27.51
C SER A 24 11.98 37.49 -26.87
N CYS A 25 12.20 37.61 -25.55
CA CYS A 25 13.18 36.79 -24.85
C CYS A 25 12.66 35.37 -24.64
N LEU A 26 13.30 34.39 -25.28
CA LEU A 26 13.04 32.97 -25.10
C LEU A 26 13.92 32.41 -23.99
N ASP A 27 13.30 31.75 -23.01
CA ASP A 27 14.00 31.06 -21.92
C ASP A 27 14.31 29.62 -22.32
N LEU A 28 15.59 29.23 -22.23
CA LEU A 28 16.09 27.90 -22.53
C LEU A 28 16.51 27.15 -21.25
N GLY A 29 16.01 27.59 -20.09
CA GLY A 29 16.28 27.00 -18.79
C GLY A 29 17.72 27.23 -18.37
N THR A 30 18.46 26.15 -18.10
CA THR A 30 19.86 26.22 -17.63
C THR A 30 20.82 26.82 -18.65
N LEU A 31 20.43 26.88 -19.93
CA LEU A 31 21.22 27.49 -21.00
C LEU A 31 21.13 29.03 -20.98
N GLY A 32 20.14 29.60 -20.31
CA GLY A 32 19.88 31.03 -20.26
C GLY A 32 18.81 31.50 -21.25
N LYS A 33 18.82 32.80 -21.59
CA LYS A 33 17.79 33.43 -22.44
C LYS A 33 18.37 33.97 -23.74
N VAL A 34 17.62 33.81 -24.84
CA VAL A 34 17.98 34.33 -26.17
C VAL A 34 16.92 35.26 -26.73
N CYS A 35 17.33 36.21 -27.57
CA CYS A 35 16.39 37.07 -28.27
C CYS A 35 15.87 36.45 -29.57
N LYS A 36 14.54 36.44 -29.74
CA LYS A 36 13.86 35.99 -30.96
C LYS A 36 13.66 37.10 -32.00
N GLU A 37 13.51 38.34 -31.54
CA GLU A 37 13.20 39.50 -32.39
C GLU A 37 13.73 40.77 -31.72
N CYS A 38 14.48 41.57 -32.46
CA CYS A 38 15.03 42.84 -31.98
C CYS A 38 13.99 43.98 -31.97
N ALA A 39 14.12 44.89 -31.00
CA ALA A 39 13.07 45.87 -30.69
C ALA A 39 12.90 47.00 -31.73
N THR A 40 13.98 47.47 -32.35
CA THR A 40 13.94 48.65 -33.21
C THR A 40 13.86 48.29 -34.69
N THR A 41 12.88 48.85 -35.40
CA THR A 41 12.70 48.74 -36.86
C THR A 41 13.27 49.95 -37.62
N THR A 42 13.70 51.00 -36.92
CA THR A 42 14.18 52.26 -37.52
C THR A 42 15.58 52.17 -38.13
N ARG A 43 16.34 51.12 -37.80
CA ARG A 43 17.52 50.67 -38.54
C ARG A 43 17.17 49.27 -39.06
N ALA A 44 16.97 49.12 -40.37
CA ALA A 44 16.62 47.84 -41.02
C ALA A 44 17.73 46.76 -40.96
N ALA A 45 18.61 46.79 -39.95
CA ALA A 45 19.84 46.01 -39.88
C ALA A 45 20.16 45.47 -38.47
N GLU A 46 19.22 45.51 -37.52
CA GLU A 46 19.38 44.82 -36.23
C GLU A 46 18.63 43.50 -36.25
N PHE A 47 19.33 42.43 -35.84
CA PHE A 47 18.80 41.07 -35.79
C PHE A 47 19.59 40.27 -34.74
N PRO A 48 19.03 39.15 -34.23
CA PRO A 48 19.71 38.36 -33.22
C PRO A 48 20.87 37.56 -33.84
N ILE A 49 22.08 37.78 -33.31
CA ILE A 49 23.28 36.97 -33.56
C ILE A 49 23.71 36.35 -32.24
N ASP A 50 23.77 35.03 -32.20
CA ASP A 50 24.07 34.26 -30.98
C ASP A 50 23.19 34.68 -29.77
N GLY A 51 21.93 35.04 -30.07
CA GLY A 51 20.91 35.42 -29.09
C GLY A 51 20.93 36.87 -28.63
N GLU A 52 21.85 37.71 -29.13
CA GLU A 52 21.92 39.15 -28.82
C GLU A 52 21.60 40.00 -30.04
N CYS A 53 20.90 41.12 -29.85
CA CYS A 53 20.59 42.05 -30.92
C CYS A 53 21.81 42.89 -31.28
N THR A 54 22.31 42.75 -32.51
CA THR A 54 23.48 43.49 -32.98
C THR A 54 23.20 44.20 -34.29
N SER A 55 23.87 45.35 -34.49
CA SER A 55 23.83 46.08 -35.76
C SER A 55 25.12 45.83 -36.55
N THR A 56 25.26 44.65 -37.14
CA THR A 56 26.45 44.32 -37.95
C THR A 56 26.10 44.21 -39.42
N SER A 57 26.82 44.98 -40.25
CA SER A 57 26.88 44.83 -41.71
C SER A 57 27.77 43.64 -42.07
N GLY A 58 27.30 42.43 -41.80
CA GLY A 58 27.98 41.18 -42.14
C GLY A 58 26.99 40.21 -42.76
N ASN A 59 27.47 39.33 -43.65
CA ASN A 59 26.65 38.34 -44.35
C ASN A 59 25.99 37.29 -43.42
N ASP A 60 26.12 37.39 -42.10
CA ASP A 60 25.68 36.37 -41.14
C ASP A 60 24.16 36.18 -41.11
N CYS A 61 23.40 37.24 -41.39
CA CYS A 61 21.95 37.20 -41.56
C CYS A 61 21.58 37.51 -43.01
N VAL A 62 20.80 36.64 -43.62
CA VAL A 62 20.29 36.80 -44.98
C VAL A 62 18.78 37.11 -44.90
N ASN A 63 18.36 38.13 -45.64
CA ASN A 63 16.98 38.65 -45.64
C ASN A 63 16.51 39.06 -44.24
N ALA A 64 17.23 39.99 -43.62
CA ALA A 64 16.84 40.62 -42.36
C ALA A 64 15.56 41.45 -42.56
N ASN A 65 14.49 41.10 -41.84
CA ASN A 65 13.21 41.80 -41.90
C ASN A 65 12.66 41.97 -40.49
N ASN A 66 12.28 43.20 -40.14
CA ASN A 66 11.61 43.55 -38.88
C ASN A 66 12.26 42.91 -37.64
N GLY A 67 13.59 43.03 -37.48
CA GLY A 67 14.26 42.53 -36.27
C GLY A 67 14.54 41.03 -36.25
N THR A 68 14.38 40.31 -37.36
CA THR A 68 14.62 38.85 -37.48
C THR A 68 15.38 38.48 -38.76
N CYS A 69 16.01 37.31 -38.74
CA CYS A 69 16.66 36.65 -39.87
C CYS A 69 15.76 35.56 -40.46
N SER A 70 15.69 35.49 -41.78
CA SER A 70 15.00 34.40 -42.50
C SER A 70 15.94 33.24 -42.83
N SER A 71 17.24 33.52 -42.97
CA SER A 71 18.29 32.52 -43.13
C SER A 71 19.63 33.10 -42.69
N CYS A 72 20.64 32.24 -42.55
CA CYS A 72 21.97 32.63 -42.09
C CYS A 72 22.99 32.50 -43.20
N GLY A 73 23.91 33.46 -43.29
CA GLY A 73 25.11 33.29 -44.12
C GLY A 73 26.09 32.33 -43.46
N ASN A 74 27.07 31.87 -44.25
CA ASN A 74 27.96 30.78 -43.87
C ASN A 74 27.19 29.56 -43.32
N ALA A 75 26.26 29.06 -44.13
CA ALA A 75 25.33 27.96 -43.83
C ALA A 75 25.99 26.63 -43.42
N ALA A 76 27.31 26.52 -43.47
CA ALA A 76 28.07 25.39 -42.94
C ALA A 76 28.34 25.49 -41.42
N ASN A 77 28.43 26.72 -40.88
CA ASN A 77 28.81 26.97 -39.48
C ASN A 77 27.77 27.78 -38.70
N ASN A 78 26.78 28.33 -39.39
CA ASN A 78 25.70 29.08 -38.76
C ASN A 78 24.37 28.38 -39.02
N PHE A 79 23.45 28.47 -38.06
CA PHE A 79 22.11 27.94 -38.17
C PHE A 79 21.06 28.92 -37.68
N LEU A 80 19.85 28.78 -38.22
CA LEU A 80 18.70 29.58 -37.82
C LEU A 80 18.04 28.97 -36.57
N PHE A 81 17.74 29.81 -35.59
CA PHE A 81 16.95 29.44 -34.41
C PHE A 81 16.10 30.64 -33.97
N TYR A 82 14.77 30.48 -33.95
CA TYR A 82 13.77 31.55 -33.68
C TYR A 82 14.18 32.95 -34.15
N GLY A 83 14.29 33.17 -35.46
CA GLY A 83 14.56 34.50 -36.02
C GLY A 83 15.99 35.02 -35.83
N GLY A 84 16.89 34.26 -35.21
CA GLY A 84 18.31 34.62 -35.05
C GLY A 84 19.26 33.64 -35.72
N CYS A 85 20.48 34.11 -35.99
CA CYS A 85 21.57 33.29 -36.53
C CYS A 85 22.61 32.98 -35.46
N TYR A 86 22.93 31.69 -35.31
CA TYR A 86 23.77 31.18 -34.22
C TYR A 86 24.96 30.42 -34.79
N SER A 87 26.15 30.63 -34.24
CA SER A 87 27.37 30.00 -34.71
C SER A 87 27.69 28.73 -33.93
N THR A 88 28.08 27.66 -34.62
CA THR A 88 28.56 26.41 -34.00
C THR A 88 30.03 26.46 -33.59
N GLN A 89 30.73 27.55 -33.92
CA GLN A 89 32.17 27.69 -33.65
C GLN A 89 32.45 27.96 -32.16
N THR A 90 33.66 27.63 -31.71
CA THR A 90 34.11 27.61 -30.29
C THR A 90 33.97 28.94 -29.52
N ALA A 91 33.70 30.06 -30.20
CA ALA A 91 33.45 31.37 -29.58
C ALA A 91 31.97 31.82 -29.64
N GLY A 92 31.14 31.11 -30.40
CA GLY A 92 29.72 31.41 -30.59
C GLY A 92 28.86 30.75 -29.52
N LYS A 93 27.84 31.48 -29.04
CA LYS A 93 26.91 30.94 -28.04
C LYS A 93 26.01 29.85 -28.64
N GLY A 94 25.90 29.78 -29.97
CA GLY A 94 25.17 28.74 -30.71
C GLY A 94 25.66 27.31 -30.47
N GLN A 95 26.94 27.10 -30.13
CA GLN A 95 27.48 25.76 -29.83
C GLN A 95 26.75 25.08 -28.65
N ALA A 96 26.24 25.87 -27.71
CA ALA A 96 25.46 25.36 -26.58
C ALA A 96 24.10 24.78 -27.00
N LEU A 97 23.63 25.11 -28.22
CA LEU A 97 22.36 24.63 -28.78
C LEU A 97 22.61 23.55 -29.85
N CYS A 98 23.63 23.74 -30.68
CA CYS A 98 23.88 22.92 -31.85
C CYS A 98 25.37 22.61 -32.02
N LYS A 99 25.71 21.32 -32.18
CA LYS A 99 27.07 20.86 -32.48
C LYS A 99 27.43 21.08 -33.95
N THR A 100 26.50 20.72 -34.83
CA THR A 100 26.75 20.66 -36.28
C THR A 100 25.62 21.36 -37.03
N ALA A 101 25.99 22.26 -37.93
CA ALA A 101 25.05 22.94 -38.83
C ALA A 101 25.21 22.41 -40.25
N THR A 102 24.09 22.23 -40.96
CA THR A 102 24.03 21.81 -42.35
C THR A 102 23.01 22.67 -43.07
N LYS A 103 23.39 23.35 -44.16
CA LYS A 103 22.50 24.21 -44.97
C LYS A 103 21.78 25.29 -44.15
N GLY A 104 22.44 25.86 -43.14
CA GLY A 104 21.87 26.93 -42.33
C GLY A 104 20.91 26.43 -41.26
N GLN A 105 20.89 25.12 -40.99
CA GLN A 105 20.00 24.47 -40.03
C GLN A 105 20.82 23.59 -39.09
N CYS A 106 20.36 23.41 -37.86
CA CYS A 106 21.02 22.50 -36.93
C CYS A 106 20.79 21.05 -37.36
N SER A 107 21.85 20.31 -37.67
CA SER A 107 21.79 18.87 -37.99
C SER A 107 22.04 17.99 -36.77
N GLU A 108 22.74 18.49 -35.76
CA GLU A 108 23.03 17.76 -34.53
C GLU A 108 22.94 18.66 -33.31
N ARG A 109 21.98 18.36 -32.43
CA ARG A 109 21.75 19.08 -31.17
C ARG A 109 22.92 18.90 -30.20
N ALA A 110 23.21 19.93 -29.40
CA ALA A 110 24.11 19.79 -28.25
C ALA A 110 23.54 18.83 -27.18
N ASP A 111 24.40 18.03 -26.53
CA ASP A 111 23.96 16.98 -25.58
C ASP A 111 23.27 17.57 -24.35
N ALA A 112 23.76 18.72 -23.87
CA ALA A 112 23.21 19.42 -22.71
C ALA A 112 21.89 20.15 -23.02
N ALA A 113 21.53 20.32 -24.29
CA ALA A 113 20.34 21.06 -24.71
C ALA A 113 19.11 20.15 -24.79
N THR A 114 18.77 19.50 -23.68
CA THR A 114 17.69 18.49 -23.65
C THR A 114 16.29 19.06 -23.87
N GLY A 115 16.11 20.37 -23.68
CA GLY A 115 14.85 21.09 -23.90
C GLY A 115 14.63 21.63 -25.32
N ILE A 116 15.49 21.28 -26.28
CA ILE A 116 15.32 21.60 -27.70
C ILE A 116 15.45 20.34 -28.55
N PHE A 117 15.00 20.35 -29.80
CA PHE A 117 15.16 19.22 -30.71
C PHE A 117 15.34 19.67 -32.17
N VAL A 118 16.02 18.82 -32.95
CA VAL A 118 16.16 18.99 -34.40
C VAL A 118 14.94 18.39 -35.09
N LYS A 119 14.22 19.19 -35.87
CA LYS A 119 13.12 18.72 -36.72
C LYS A 119 13.66 18.21 -38.06
N GLY A 120 13.25 17.01 -38.46
CA GLY A 120 13.76 16.31 -39.64
C GLY A 120 14.75 15.21 -39.24
N SER A 121 15.89 15.15 -39.91
CA SER A 121 16.96 14.19 -39.62
C SER A 121 18.33 14.87 -39.62
N ASN A 122 19.37 14.17 -39.13
CA ASN A 122 20.75 14.69 -39.16
C ASN A 122 21.24 15.01 -40.59
N SER A 123 20.75 14.27 -41.59
CA SER A 123 21.11 14.47 -43.00
C SER A 123 20.23 15.50 -43.72
N ASN A 124 19.02 15.74 -43.21
CA ASN A 124 18.06 16.68 -43.78
C ASN A 124 17.29 17.44 -42.68
N PRO A 125 17.96 18.32 -41.93
CA PRO A 125 17.31 19.12 -40.90
C PRO A 125 16.43 20.20 -41.53
N SER A 126 15.32 20.50 -40.86
CA SER A 126 14.34 21.51 -41.27
C SER A 126 14.15 22.63 -40.26
N GLY A 127 14.75 22.50 -39.07
CA GLY A 127 14.69 23.51 -38.02
C GLY A 127 15.15 23.00 -36.67
N LEU A 128 15.39 23.93 -35.76
CA LEU A 128 15.65 23.68 -34.34
C LEU A 128 14.56 24.38 -33.53
N TYR A 129 13.90 23.64 -32.64
CA TYR A 129 12.75 24.13 -31.88
C TYR A 129 12.85 23.73 -30.42
N THR A 130 12.17 24.45 -29.53
CA THR A 130 12.02 23.99 -28.14
C THR A 130 11.08 22.79 -28.07
N CYS A 131 11.26 21.94 -27.06
CA CYS A 131 10.41 20.77 -26.85
C CYS A 131 8.93 21.14 -26.65
N ASP A 132 8.65 22.33 -26.13
CA ASP A 132 7.32 22.88 -25.86
C ASP A 132 6.79 23.81 -26.96
N ASP A 133 7.48 23.92 -28.10
CA ASP A 133 7.03 24.78 -29.21
C ASP A 133 5.58 24.46 -29.62
N GLU A 134 4.74 25.50 -29.70
CA GLU A 134 3.30 25.32 -29.92
C GLU A 134 2.98 24.57 -31.22
N THR A 135 3.80 24.76 -32.26
CA THR A 135 3.59 24.18 -33.57
C THR A 135 4.32 22.85 -33.72
N ASN A 136 5.60 22.81 -33.37
CA ASN A 136 6.53 21.72 -33.67
C ASN A 136 6.82 20.82 -32.46
N GLY A 137 6.62 21.31 -31.24
CA GLY A 137 6.86 20.60 -29.99
C GLY A 137 5.62 19.91 -29.44
N VAL A 138 5.73 19.47 -28.19
CA VAL A 138 4.66 18.91 -27.35
C VAL A 138 4.40 19.93 -26.23
N PRO A 139 3.18 20.50 -26.11
CA PRO A 139 2.90 21.51 -25.09
C PRO A 139 3.30 21.09 -23.68
N ASN A 140 3.93 22.00 -22.93
CA ASN A 140 4.43 21.79 -21.57
C ASN A 140 5.49 20.68 -21.43
N CYS A 141 6.18 20.34 -22.51
CA CYS A 141 7.27 19.38 -22.49
C CYS A 141 8.61 20.03 -22.16
N LYS A 142 9.25 19.60 -21.08
CA LYS A 142 10.54 20.13 -20.62
C LYS A 142 11.72 19.51 -21.36
N THR A 143 11.71 18.20 -21.59
CA THR A 143 12.77 17.50 -22.33
C THR A 143 12.17 16.53 -23.34
N CYS A 144 12.84 16.35 -24.47
CA CYS A 144 12.32 15.53 -25.56
C CYS A 144 13.40 14.86 -26.42
N THR A 145 12.98 13.87 -27.19
CA THR A 145 13.83 13.15 -28.14
C THR A 145 14.27 14.04 -29.31
N SER A 146 15.46 13.79 -29.85
CA SER A 146 16.02 14.50 -31.00
C SER A 146 16.97 13.58 -31.78
N PRO A 147 16.97 13.62 -33.13
CA PRO A 147 16.07 14.38 -34.00
C PRO A 147 14.65 13.77 -34.05
N ALA A 148 13.69 14.51 -34.60
CA ALA A 148 12.32 14.03 -34.83
C ALA A 148 11.77 14.51 -36.18
N THR A 149 11.21 13.60 -36.99
CA THR A 149 10.65 13.94 -38.31
C THR A 149 9.48 14.94 -38.21
N ASN A 150 8.64 14.79 -37.19
CA ASN A 150 7.47 15.63 -36.93
C ASN A 150 7.60 16.31 -35.55
N LYS A 151 6.72 15.96 -34.60
CA LYS A 151 6.83 16.35 -33.19
C LYS A 151 7.77 15.36 -32.47
N PRO A 152 8.55 15.83 -31.49
CA PRO A 152 9.41 14.95 -30.70
C PRO A 152 8.58 14.14 -29.70
N THR A 153 9.14 13.06 -29.19
CA THR A 153 8.56 12.35 -28.04
C THR A 153 8.97 13.08 -26.77
N CYS A 154 8.01 13.48 -25.95
CA CYS A 154 8.33 14.09 -24.66
C CYS A 154 8.92 13.04 -23.71
N THR A 155 9.96 13.41 -22.97
CA THR A 155 10.62 12.53 -21.99
C THR A 155 10.47 13.04 -20.56
N GLU A 156 10.14 14.31 -20.38
CA GLU A 156 9.84 14.91 -19.08
C GLU A 156 8.90 16.11 -19.26
N CYS A 157 7.85 16.20 -18.45
CA CYS A 157 6.95 17.36 -18.44
C CYS A 157 7.54 18.52 -17.62
N ALA A 158 7.10 19.74 -17.92
CA ALA A 158 7.44 20.92 -17.15
C ALA A 158 6.88 20.85 -15.73
N SER A 159 7.48 21.60 -14.81
CA SER A 159 7.00 21.69 -13.42
C SER A 159 5.53 22.12 -13.37
N GLY A 160 4.73 21.44 -12.54
CA GLY A 160 3.27 21.63 -12.47
C GLY A 160 2.47 20.82 -13.50
N PHE A 161 3.15 20.03 -14.35
CA PHE A 161 2.53 19.16 -15.34
C PHE A 161 2.97 17.70 -15.17
N GLY A 162 2.03 16.78 -15.39
CA GLY A 162 2.23 15.34 -15.32
C GLY A 162 2.16 14.68 -16.70
N PRO A 163 2.80 13.51 -16.89
CA PRO A 163 2.74 12.79 -18.16
C PRO A 163 1.35 12.20 -18.39
N VAL A 164 0.87 12.31 -19.63
CA VAL A 164 -0.27 11.53 -20.13
C VAL A 164 0.28 10.28 -20.82
N VAL A 165 -0.09 9.12 -20.32
CA VAL A 165 0.30 7.81 -20.85
C VAL A 165 -0.95 6.98 -21.09
N GLU A 166 -0.99 6.23 -22.19
CA GLU A 166 -2.09 5.31 -22.46
C GLU A 166 -2.05 4.10 -21.52
N SER A 167 -0.83 3.61 -21.24
CA SER A 167 -0.57 2.51 -20.30
C SER A 167 0.83 2.64 -19.72
N LEU A 168 1.05 2.03 -18.55
CA LEU A 168 2.34 1.96 -17.86
C LEU A 168 3.32 0.97 -18.48
N ASP A 169 2.88 0.18 -19.47
CA ASP A 169 3.70 -0.91 -20.03
C ASP A 169 4.81 -0.42 -20.95
N ALA A 170 4.57 0.71 -21.60
CA ALA A 170 5.50 1.43 -22.45
C ALA A 170 5.12 2.91 -22.39
N PRO A 171 5.44 3.60 -21.26
CA PRO A 171 4.94 4.93 -20.98
C PRO A 171 5.59 5.93 -21.95
N THR A 172 4.98 6.06 -23.11
CA THR A 172 5.30 7.11 -24.07
C THR A 172 4.46 8.29 -23.67
N ILE A 173 5.10 9.39 -23.30
CA ILE A 173 4.39 10.62 -22.94
C ILE A 173 3.77 11.17 -24.22
N THR A 174 2.44 11.07 -24.34
CA THR A 174 1.71 11.58 -25.51
C THR A 174 1.45 13.08 -25.39
N SER A 175 1.30 13.56 -24.17
CA SER A 175 1.14 14.98 -23.82
C SER A 175 1.42 15.19 -22.32
N CYS A 176 1.42 16.45 -21.89
CA CYS A 176 1.58 16.83 -20.49
C CYS A 176 0.31 17.53 -20.00
N VAL A 177 -0.29 17.01 -18.92
CA VAL A 177 -1.53 17.53 -18.31
C VAL A 177 -1.19 18.39 -17.09
N SER A 178 -1.96 19.46 -16.87
CA SER A 178 -1.78 20.29 -15.67
C SER A 178 -2.19 19.50 -14.43
N CYS A 179 -1.37 19.55 -13.38
CA CYS A 179 -1.70 18.94 -12.10
C CYS A 179 -2.73 19.74 -11.29
N SER A 180 -3.10 20.94 -11.74
CA SER A 180 -4.07 21.82 -11.06
C SER A 180 -5.53 21.37 -11.18
N SER A 181 -5.80 20.21 -11.78
CA SER A 181 -7.13 19.58 -11.78
C SER A 181 -7.57 19.12 -10.37
N ASP A 182 -6.63 18.97 -9.44
CA ASP A 182 -6.86 18.88 -8.00
C ASP A 182 -6.08 20.04 -7.36
N GLU A 183 -6.78 20.96 -6.68
CA GLU A 183 -6.19 22.21 -6.14
C GLU A 183 -4.99 21.95 -5.22
N ASN A 184 -4.91 20.76 -4.62
CA ASN A 184 -3.83 20.38 -3.72
C ASN A 184 -2.81 19.44 -4.35
N CYS A 185 -2.82 19.21 -5.67
CA CYS A 185 -1.88 18.30 -6.29
C CYS A 185 -0.61 19.00 -6.81
N LYS A 186 0.55 18.53 -6.33
CA LYS A 186 1.88 19.04 -6.67
C LYS A 186 2.49 18.31 -7.86
N SER A 187 2.36 16.99 -7.88
CA SER A 187 2.79 16.15 -8.99
C SER A 187 1.72 15.12 -9.32
N CYS A 188 1.56 14.84 -10.61
CA CYS A 188 0.47 14.03 -11.11
C CYS A 188 0.90 13.21 -12.32
N MET A 189 0.03 12.30 -12.73
CA MET A 189 0.06 11.66 -14.03
C MET A 189 -1.36 11.34 -14.48
N GLN A 190 -1.52 11.12 -15.78
CA GLN A 190 -2.78 10.62 -16.34
C GLN A 190 -2.53 9.29 -17.03
N ILE A 191 -3.28 8.26 -16.61
CA ILE A 191 -3.23 6.91 -17.18
C ILE A 191 -4.57 6.67 -17.88
N GLY A 192 -4.55 6.63 -19.21
CA GLY A 192 -5.78 6.64 -20.01
C GLY A 192 -6.62 7.89 -19.70
N THR A 193 -7.79 7.70 -19.11
CA THR A 193 -8.69 8.79 -18.68
C THR A 193 -8.59 9.11 -17.18
N SER A 194 -7.78 8.37 -16.43
CA SER A 194 -7.68 8.49 -14.98
C SER A 194 -6.58 9.46 -14.59
N PHE A 195 -6.94 10.55 -13.91
CA PHE A 195 -5.99 11.46 -13.28
C PHE A 195 -5.56 10.91 -11.92
N VAL A 196 -4.24 10.89 -11.67
CA VAL A 196 -3.65 10.36 -10.45
C VAL A 196 -2.69 11.39 -9.88
N CYS A 197 -3.01 11.90 -8.69
CA CYS A 197 -2.08 12.70 -7.91
C CYS A 197 -1.07 11.81 -7.17
N LEU A 198 0.21 12.15 -7.27
CA LEU A 198 1.34 11.40 -6.70
C LEU A 198 1.95 12.14 -5.50
N GLU A 199 1.79 13.45 -5.41
CA GLU A 199 2.26 14.26 -4.29
C GLU A 199 1.35 15.46 -4.09
N CYS A 200 1.01 15.78 -2.84
CA CYS A 200 0.18 16.92 -2.51
C CYS A 200 1.01 18.18 -2.19
N ASN A 201 0.49 19.35 -2.54
CA ASN A 201 1.10 20.68 -2.31
C ASN A 201 1.18 21.02 -0.82
N ALA A 202 0.17 20.62 -0.05
CA ALA A 202 0.04 20.99 1.35
C ALA A 202 0.61 19.90 2.27
N ASP A 203 1.39 20.31 3.27
CA ASP A 203 1.82 19.44 4.37
C ASP A 203 0.66 18.91 5.22
N THR A 204 -0.57 19.31 4.94
CA THR A 204 -1.80 18.85 5.59
C THR A 204 -2.53 17.76 4.81
N HIS A 205 -2.09 17.43 3.59
CA HIS A 205 -2.75 16.44 2.71
C HIS A 205 -1.81 15.30 2.33
N VAL A 206 -2.39 14.16 1.95
CA VAL A 206 -1.66 12.99 1.43
C VAL A 206 -2.43 12.33 0.29
N PRO A 207 -1.77 11.62 -0.64
CA PRO A 207 -2.43 10.96 -1.75
C PRO A 207 -3.10 9.65 -1.29
N VAL A 208 -4.42 9.58 -1.44
CA VAL A 208 -5.22 8.37 -1.25
C VAL A 208 -6.07 8.14 -2.51
N ASP A 209 -5.94 6.96 -3.13
CA ASP A 209 -6.61 6.61 -4.39
C ASP A 209 -6.42 7.68 -5.49
N GLY A 210 -5.21 8.24 -5.57
CA GLY A 210 -4.84 9.25 -6.57
C GLY A 210 -5.41 10.65 -6.32
N LYS A 211 -5.97 10.92 -5.14
CA LYS A 211 -6.50 12.24 -4.75
C LYS A 211 -5.88 12.75 -3.48
N CYS A 212 -5.76 14.07 -3.35
CA CYS A 212 -5.26 14.68 -2.12
C CYS A 212 -6.35 14.74 -1.05
N VAL A 213 -6.16 14.03 0.06
CA VAL A 213 -7.07 14.03 1.21
C VAL A 213 -6.37 14.57 2.48
N PRO A 214 -7.09 15.23 3.40
CA PRO A 214 -6.51 15.69 4.66
C PRO A 214 -5.91 14.54 5.48
N LYS A 215 -4.74 14.77 6.10
CA LYS A 215 -4.01 13.79 6.90
C LYS A 215 -4.87 13.16 8.01
N ASP A 216 -5.68 13.95 8.68
CA ASP A 216 -6.54 13.50 9.79
C ASP A 216 -7.66 12.56 9.32
N SER A 217 -8.00 12.58 8.03
CA SER A 217 -9.02 11.73 7.41
C SER A 217 -8.42 10.56 6.62
N ALA A 218 -7.09 10.47 6.50
CA ALA A 218 -6.39 9.47 5.72
C ALA A 218 -6.22 8.14 6.49
N SER A 219 -7.31 7.38 6.61
CA SER A 219 -7.31 6.10 7.34
C SER A 219 -6.44 5.02 6.71
N SER A 220 -6.09 5.13 5.42
CA SER A 220 -5.26 4.17 4.66
C SER A 220 -3.77 4.48 4.66
N CYS A 221 -3.35 5.64 5.17
CA CYS A 221 -2.00 6.15 5.01
C CYS A 221 -1.34 6.48 6.36
N THR A 222 -0.03 6.28 6.43
CA THR A 222 0.86 6.85 7.44
C THR A 222 1.52 8.09 6.83
N PRO A 223 1.14 9.31 7.23
CA PRO A 223 1.63 10.51 6.58
C PRO A 223 3.11 10.79 6.88
N ALA A 224 3.84 11.25 5.86
CA ALA A 224 5.15 11.87 6.04
C ALA A 224 5.02 13.19 6.81
N SER A 225 6.04 13.55 7.60
CA SER A 225 6.01 14.74 8.45
C SER A 225 5.86 16.05 7.67
N SER A 226 6.43 16.18 6.45
CA SER A 226 6.49 17.46 5.73
C SER A 226 6.63 17.35 4.20
N ALA A 227 5.90 16.42 3.56
CA ALA A 227 6.12 16.17 2.13
C ALA A 227 4.85 15.90 1.30
N GLY A 228 3.65 16.08 1.85
CA GLY A 228 2.41 15.80 1.12
C GLY A 228 2.31 14.36 0.60
N LYS A 229 2.89 13.39 1.33
CA LYS A 229 3.14 11.99 0.93
C LYS A 229 2.82 10.99 2.04
N CYS A 230 2.62 9.74 1.67
CA CYS A 230 2.57 8.60 2.57
C CYS A 230 3.96 7.95 2.72
N THR A 231 4.33 7.52 3.93
CA THR A 231 5.54 6.72 4.17
C THR A 231 5.27 5.22 4.22
N ALA A 232 4.04 4.84 4.57
CA ALA A 232 3.56 3.47 4.62
C ALA A 232 2.04 3.47 4.50
N CYS A 233 1.47 2.34 4.09
CA CYS A 233 0.03 2.15 4.05
C CYS A 233 -0.48 1.33 5.23
N LYS A 234 -1.71 1.63 5.63
CA LYS A 234 -2.45 0.89 6.66
C LYS A 234 -3.21 -0.27 6.02
N GLU A 235 -3.81 -1.08 6.88
CA GLU A 235 -4.48 -2.34 6.52
C GLU A 235 -5.46 -2.18 5.35
N GLY A 236 -5.34 -3.08 4.37
CA GLY A 236 -6.19 -3.10 3.19
C GLY A 236 -5.73 -2.20 2.03
N SER A 237 -4.60 -1.49 2.15
CA SER A 237 -4.12 -0.57 1.10
C SER A 237 -2.73 -0.95 0.56
N LEU A 238 -2.48 -0.64 -0.72
CA LEU A 238 -1.22 -0.82 -1.43
C LEU A 238 -0.49 0.52 -1.57
N PHE A 239 0.84 0.48 -1.46
CA PHE A 239 1.67 1.65 -1.67
C PHE A 239 2.08 1.79 -3.14
N PHE A 240 1.81 2.94 -3.74
CA PHE A 240 2.20 3.27 -5.11
C PHE A 240 2.60 4.74 -5.22
N HIS A 241 3.80 5.04 -5.73
CA HIS A 241 4.33 6.41 -5.90
C HIS A 241 4.05 7.35 -4.70
N ASP A 242 4.42 6.93 -3.49
CA ASP A 242 4.23 7.72 -2.25
C ASP A 242 2.77 7.99 -1.84
N GLY A 243 1.81 7.31 -2.47
CA GLY A 243 0.40 7.30 -2.10
C GLY A 243 -0.10 5.91 -1.68
N CYS A 244 -1.27 5.89 -1.03
CA CYS A 244 -1.94 4.65 -0.64
C CYS A 244 -3.21 4.43 -1.47
N PHE A 245 -3.32 3.26 -2.08
CA PHE A 245 -4.39 2.92 -3.00
C PHE A 245 -5.11 1.66 -2.55
N SER A 246 -6.41 1.64 -2.72
CA SER A 246 -7.23 0.44 -2.64
C SER A 246 -6.86 -0.54 -3.75
N PRO A 247 -6.98 -1.86 -3.51
CA PRO A 247 -6.79 -2.88 -4.54
C PRO A 247 -7.64 -2.62 -5.79
N GLU A 248 -8.88 -2.19 -5.62
CA GLU A 248 -9.79 -1.89 -6.72
C GLU A 248 -9.30 -0.72 -7.57
N SER A 249 -8.78 0.34 -6.94
CA SER A 249 -8.25 1.50 -7.65
C SER A 249 -7.04 1.12 -8.50
N LEU A 250 -6.07 0.38 -7.94
CA LEU A 250 -4.91 -0.07 -8.72
C LEU A 250 -5.28 -1.07 -9.83
N LYS A 251 -6.28 -1.91 -9.59
CA LYS A 251 -6.81 -2.82 -10.62
C LYS A 251 -7.46 -2.05 -11.76
N SER A 252 -8.23 -1.00 -11.46
CA SER A 252 -8.86 -0.14 -12.47
C SER A 252 -7.84 0.64 -13.31
N LEU A 253 -6.69 0.98 -12.71
CA LEU A 253 -5.56 1.61 -13.39
C LEU A 253 -4.69 0.62 -14.17
N GLY A 254 -4.99 -0.69 -14.11
CA GLY A 254 -4.19 -1.73 -14.75
C GLY A 254 -2.79 -1.91 -14.12
N ILE A 255 -2.59 -1.47 -12.87
CA ILE A 255 -1.30 -1.55 -12.17
C ILE A 255 -1.16 -2.89 -11.45
N CYS A 256 -2.09 -3.17 -10.55
CA CYS A 256 -2.11 -4.39 -9.76
C CYS A 256 -3.38 -5.18 -10.08
N LEU A 257 -3.23 -6.31 -10.75
CA LEU A 257 -4.36 -7.12 -11.22
C LEU A 257 -4.85 -8.09 -10.16
N GLU A 258 -3.93 -8.63 -9.36
CA GLU A 258 -4.24 -9.50 -8.23
C GLU A 258 -3.37 -9.14 -7.03
N SER A 259 -4.04 -8.90 -5.91
CA SER A 259 -3.44 -8.55 -4.64
C SER A 259 -3.65 -9.63 -3.58
N PHE A 260 -2.79 -9.68 -2.57
CA PHE A 260 -2.89 -10.61 -1.46
C PHE A 260 -2.31 -10.00 -0.18
N SER A 261 -2.68 -10.55 0.97
CA SER A 261 -2.19 -10.12 2.29
C SER A 261 -1.24 -11.14 2.88
N VAL A 262 -0.30 -10.68 3.71
CA VAL A 262 0.61 -11.54 4.47
C VAL A 262 0.29 -11.39 5.96
N PRO A 263 0.13 -12.49 6.72
CA PRO A 263 -0.15 -12.41 8.15
C PRO A 263 0.91 -11.60 8.90
N GLY A 264 0.46 -10.67 9.75
CA GLY A 264 1.36 -9.78 10.49
C GLY A 264 2.05 -8.70 9.64
N TRP A 265 1.57 -8.46 8.42
CA TRP A 265 2.00 -7.37 7.55
C TRP A 265 0.81 -6.45 7.25
N SER A 266 0.99 -5.14 7.43
CA SER A 266 -0.11 -4.18 7.34
C SER A 266 -0.51 -3.83 5.91
N GLU A 267 0.42 -3.83 4.95
CA GLU A 267 0.10 -3.43 3.57
C GLU A 267 -0.47 -4.62 2.79
N VAL A 268 -1.35 -4.34 1.83
CA VAL A 268 -1.69 -5.33 0.81
C VAL A 268 -0.57 -5.34 -0.23
N LEU A 269 -0.23 -6.53 -0.71
CA LEU A 269 0.84 -6.73 -1.69
C LEU A 269 0.25 -7.10 -3.04
N CYS A 270 0.93 -6.70 -4.11
CA CYS A 270 0.60 -7.14 -5.44
C CYS A 270 1.32 -8.45 -5.80
N GLY A 271 0.58 -9.47 -6.24
CA GLY A 271 1.12 -10.74 -6.73
C GLY A 271 1.13 -10.84 -8.25
N LYS A 272 0.27 -10.08 -8.94
CA LYS A 272 0.26 -10.00 -10.41
C LYS A 272 0.08 -8.56 -10.85
N CYS A 273 1.06 -8.07 -11.58
CA CYS A 273 1.06 -6.70 -12.09
C CYS A 273 0.51 -6.62 -13.52
N GLY A 274 0.19 -5.38 -13.92
CA GLY A 274 -0.12 -5.01 -15.30
C GLY A 274 1.00 -5.28 -16.29
N LYS A 275 0.73 -4.97 -17.56
CA LYS A 275 1.44 -5.53 -18.71
C LYS A 275 2.93 -5.15 -18.85
N GLY A 276 3.53 -4.08 -18.37
CA GLY A 276 4.99 -3.86 -18.47
C GLY A 276 5.65 -3.80 -17.10
N LEU A 277 4.97 -4.36 -16.11
CA LEU A 277 5.32 -4.28 -14.71
C LEU A 277 5.63 -5.67 -14.16
N ALA A 278 6.32 -5.76 -13.03
CA ALA A 278 6.43 -7.00 -12.29
C ALA A 278 6.47 -6.74 -10.78
N PRO A 279 6.04 -7.71 -9.94
CA PRO A 279 5.97 -7.51 -8.51
C PRO A 279 7.35 -7.65 -7.85
N VAL A 280 7.78 -6.60 -7.17
CA VAL A 280 9.01 -6.53 -6.38
C VAL A 280 8.65 -5.98 -5.01
N ASP A 281 8.96 -6.74 -3.95
CA ASP A 281 8.55 -6.41 -2.58
C ASP A 281 7.04 -6.11 -2.47
N GLY A 282 6.24 -6.80 -3.28
CA GLY A 282 4.78 -6.63 -3.36
C GLY A 282 4.32 -5.34 -4.07
N ARG A 283 5.21 -4.63 -4.77
CA ARG A 283 4.92 -3.42 -5.53
C ARG A 283 5.17 -3.64 -7.01
N CYS A 284 4.37 -3.04 -7.88
CA CYS A 284 4.53 -3.18 -9.32
C CYS A 284 5.55 -2.18 -9.87
N LEU A 285 6.68 -2.68 -10.37
CA LEU A 285 7.76 -1.88 -10.95
C LEU A 285 7.95 -2.17 -12.44
N LYS A 286 8.39 -1.17 -13.20
CA LYS A 286 8.57 -1.25 -14.66
C LYS A 286 9.69 -2.22 -15.05
N VAL A 287 9.42 -3.08 -16.03
CA VAL A 287 10.42 -4.02 -16.57
C VAL A 287 11.16 -3.40 -17.76
N GLU A 288 12.45 -3.10 -17.59
CA GLU A 288 13.33 -2.66 -18.67
C GLU A 288 14.37 -3.74 -18.99
N GLY A 289 14.53 -4.09 -20.28
CA GLY A 289 15.48 -5.13 -20.70
C GLY A 289 15.23 -6.52 -20.10
N GLY A 290 14.02 -6.79 -19.60
CA GLY A 290 13.66 -8.05 -18.92
C GLY A 290 13.92 -8.08 -17.41
N LYS A 291 14.25 -6.93 -16.78
CA LYS A 291 14.38 -6.77 -15.32
C LYS A 291 13.52 -5.61 -14.80
N ALA A 292 12.79 -5.85 -13.70
CA ALA A 292 11.86 -4.88 -13.08
C ALA A 292 12.54 -3.73 -12.32
N ASP A 293 13.79 -3.94 -11.92
CA ASP A 293 14.69 -2.92 -11.37
C ASP A 293 16.13 -3.47 -11.52
N SER A 294 17.09 -2.56 -11.59
CA SER A 294 18.52 -2.85 -11.50
C SER A 294 18.91 -3.68 -10.27
N THR A 295 18.16 -3.59 -9.17
CA THR A 295 18.43 -4.34 -7.92
C THR A 295 17.56 -5.58 -7.71
N SER A 296 16.33 -5.60 -8.24
CA SER A 296 15.31 -6.60 -7.89
C SER A 296 15.46 -7.98 -8.54
N SER A 297 16.34 -8.13 -9.53
CA SER A 297 16.67 -9.41 -10.20
C SER A 297 15.49 -10.22 -10.79
N CYS A 298 14.25 -9.73 -10.69
CA CYS A 298 13.06 -10.34 -11.29
C CYS A 298 13.27 -10.49 -12.79
N THR A 299 13.13 -11.72 -13.25
CA THR A 299 13.15 -12.08 -14.67
C THR A 299 11.79 -12.61 -15.03
N THR A 300 11.25 -12.10 -16.14
CA THR A 300 9.98 -12.56 -16.71
C THR A 300 10.32 -13.31 -18.01
N SER A 301 9.69 -14.46 -18.27
CA SER A 301 9.90 -15.20 -19.53
C SER A 301 9.05 -14.63 -20.67
N GLN A 302 8.49 -13.44 -20.50
CA GLN A 302 7.37 -12.96 -21.29
C GLN A 302 7.61 -11.51 -21.71
N LYS A 303 8.54 -11.37 -22.66
CA LYS A 303 8.54 -10.24 -23.58
C LYS A 303 7.21 -10.35 -24.35
N ASP A 304 6.25 -9.47 -24.10
CA ASP A 304 5.03 -9.25 -24.90
C ASP A 304 3.68 -9.91 -24.51
N THR A 305 3.48 -10.47 -23.31
CA THR A 305 2.14 -10.94 -22.84
C THR A 305 1.55 -10.11 -21.69
N GLN A 306 0.22 -10.05 -21.60
CA GLN A 306 -0.61 -9.09 -20.84
C GLN A 306 -0.52 -9.13 -19.30
N VAL A 307 0.39 -9.88 -18.66
CA VAL A 307 0.44 -10.04 -17.19
C VAL A 307 1.88 -10.12 -16.67
N GLY A 308 2.20 -9.28 -15.69
CA GLY A 308 3.49 -9.20 -15.04
C GLY A 308 3.62 -10.10 -13.82
N VAL A 309 4.25 -11.27 -13.98
CA VAL A 309 4.75 -12.11 -12.87
C VAL A 309 6.23 -12.41 -13.06
N CYS A 310 6.97 -12.46 -11.94
CA CYS A 310 8.34 -12.92 -11.91
C CYS A 310 8.37 -14.45 -12.02
N ASN A 311 9.19 -14.96 -12.94
CA ASN A 311 9.42 -16.40 -13.10
C ASN A 311 10.65 -16.87 -12.30
N SER A 312 11.63 -15.98 -12.13
CA SER A 312 12.74 -16.20 -11.20
C SER A 312 13.29 -14.86 -10.72
N CYS A 313 13.91 -14.86 -9.55
CA CYS A 313 14.57 -13.69 -8.96
C CYS A 313 16.07 -13.64 -9.25
N GLY A 314 16.48 -14.22 -10.40
CA GLY A 314 17.87 -14.28 -10.84
C GLY A 314 18.79 -15.01 -9.86
N SER A 315 20.11 -14.81 -10.00
CA SER A 315 21.14 -15.23 -9.04
C SER A 315 21.29 -14.24 -7.87
N SER A 316 20.22 -13.52 -7.52
CA SER A 316 20.22 -12.64 -6.35
C SER A 316 20.35 -13.47 -5.09
N ASN A 317 21.33 -13.14 -4.25
CA ASN A 317 21.49 -13.74 -2.92
C ASN A 317 20.60 -13.04 -1.88
N THR A 318 19.82 -12.03 -2.26
CA THR A 318 18.98 -11.26 -1.33
C THR A 318 17.50 -11.44 -1.60
N HIS A 319 17.09 -11.71 -2.84
CA HIS A 319 15.69 -11.85 -3.20
C HIS A 319 15.28 -13.31 -3.38
N PHE A 320 14.03 -13.63 -3.04
CA PHE A 320 13.43 -14.93 -3.31
C PHE A 320 12.07 -14.80 -4.00
N LEU A 321 11.71 -15.84 -4.75
CA LEU A 321 10.43 -15.92 -5.45
C LEU A 321 9.32 -16.35 -4.50
N PHE A 322 8.22 -15.60 -4.51
CA PHE A 322 7.01 -15.92 -3.75
C PHE A 322 5.80 -15.30 -4.46
N ASN A 323 4.68 -16.02 -4.61
CA ASN A 323 3.44 -15.50 -5.21
C ASN A 323 3.62 -14.63 -6.47
N GLY A 324 4.48 -15.05 -7.40
CA GLY A 324 4.72 -14.33 -8.66
C GLY A 324 5.55 -13.05 -8.55
N GLY A 325 6.17 -12.77 -7.40
CA GLY A 325 7.04 -11.61 -7.17
C GLY A 325 8.39 -11.97 -6.54
N CYS A 326 9.31 -11.00 -6.54
CA CYS A 326 10.62 -11.11 -5.90
C CYS A 326 10.69 -10.27 -4.63
N TYR A 327 11.10 -10.87 -3.52
CA TYR A 327 11.07 -10.25 -2.20
C TYR A 327 12.44 -10.25 -1.53
N ASP A 328 12.89 -9.08 -1.07
CA ASP A 328 14.16 -8.87 -0.39
C ASP A 328 14.11 -9.43 1.05
N GLN A 329 14.87 -10.49 1.31
CA GLN A 329 14.94 -11.16 2.61
C GLN A 329 15.43 -10.24 3.73
N SER A 330 16.17 -9.17 3.42
CA SER A 330 16.75 -8.31 4.46
C SER A 330 15.75 -7.31 5.06
N LYS A 331 14.60 -7.09 4.41
CA LYS A 331 13.69 -5.99 4.76
C LYS A 331 12.24 -6.29 4.43
N GLY A 332 11.36 -5.36 4.83
CA GLY A 332 9.95 -5.37 4.45
C GLY A 332 9.24 -6.69 4.77
N VAL A 333 8.40 -7.14 3.84
CA VAL A 333 7.71 -8.44 3.95
C VAL A 333 8.65 -9.63 3.71
N GLY A 334 9.78 -9.44 3.02
CA GLY A 334 10.68 -10.55 2.70
C GLY A 334 11.27 -11.20 3.95
N ASN A 335 11.70 -10.40 4.93
CA ASN A 335 12.19 -10.91 6.23
C ASN A 335 11.10 -11.57 7.09
N LYS A 336 9.82 -11.30 6.80
CA LYS A 336 8.68 -11.94 7.47
C LYS A 336 8.37 -13.31 6.90
N LEU A 337 8.76 -13.58 5.66
CA LEU A 337 8.47 -14.82 4.95
C LEU A 337 9.66 -15.80 4.97
N CYS A 338 10.89 -15.28 4.90
CA CYS A 338 12.11 -16.07 4.86
C CYS A 338 13.14 -15.58 5.88
N SER A 339 13.65 -16.50 6.71
CA SER A 339 14.63 -16.17 7.76
C SER A 339 16.08 -16.36 7.32
N ALA A 340 16.35 -17.25 6.36
CA ALA A 340 17.69 -17.51 5.85
C ALA A 340 17.91 -16.90 4.45
N THR A 341 19.17 -16.56 4.16
CA THR A 341 19.60 -16.02 2.88
C THR A 341 19.13 -16.90 1.72
N PRO A 342 18.49 -16.34 0.68
CA PRO A 342 18.05 -17.09 -0.48
C PRO A 342 19.22 -17.77 -1.21
N SER A 343 18.99 -18.99 -1.70
CA SER A 343 19.91 -19.68 -2.61
C SER A 343 19.25 -19.76 -3.98
N SER A 344 19.91 -19.21 -5.02
CA SER A 344 19.39 -19.21 -6.39
C SER A 344 17.95 -18.67 -6.53
N GLY A 345 17.62 -17.61 -5.78
CA GLY A 345 16.30 -16.98 -5.83
C GLY A 345 15.18 -17.77 -5.12
N ALA A 346 15.52 -18.77 -4.30
CA ALA A 346 14.56 -19.53 -3.49
C ALA A 346 14.81 -19.34 -1.99
N CYS A 347 13.74 -19.26 -1.21
CA CYS A 347 13.82 -19.21 0.25
C CYS A 347 14.33 -20.55 0.79
N SER A 348 15.39 -20.53 1.60
CA SER A 348 16.00 -21.75 2.15
C SER A 348 15.42 -22.13 3.51
N THR A 349 14.97 -21.15 4.31
CA THR A 349 14.35 -21.39 5.61
C THR A 349 13.17 -20.44 5.78
N PRO A 350 11.93 -20.95 5.67
CA PRO A 350 10.75 -20.12 5.90
C PRO A 350 10.63 -19.73 7.38
N THR A 351 9.94 -18.63 7.63
CA THR A 351 9.46 -18.29 8.98
C THR A 351 8.23 -19.10 9.35
N SER A 352 7.72 -18.96 10.57
CA SER A 352 6.57 -19.74 11.05
C SER A 352 5.24 -19.48 10.33
N ILE A 353 5.12 -18.40 9.55
CA ILE A 353 3.91 -18.06 8.78
C ILE A 353 3.89 -18.67 7.37
N ALA A 354 4.97 -19.34 6.98
CA ALA A 354 5.13 -19.93 5.65
C ALA A 354 5.79 -21.31 5.74
N PHE A 355 5.75 -22.06 4.65
CA PHE A 355 6.39 -23.37 4.56
C PHE A 355 6.85 -23.66 3.13
N LEU A 356 7.80 -24.58 2.99
CA LEU A 356 8.31 -25.04 1.71
C LEU A 356 7.67 -26.37 1.32
N LYS A 357 7.10 -26.45 0.13
CA LYS A 357 6.62 -27.68 -0.49
C LYS A 357 7.13 -27.73 -1.93
N ASP A 358 7.82 -28.81 -2.29
CA ASP A 358 8.47 -28.96 -3.60
C ASP A 358 9.37 -27.76 -3.97
N THR A 359 10.17 -27.27 -3.00
CA THR A 359 11.04 -26.08 -3.09
C THR A 359 10.33 -24.74 -3.34
N LYS A 360 9.00 -24.71 -3.35
CA LYS A 360 8.18 -23.50 -3.46
C LYS A 360 7.68 -23.05 -2.09
N LEU A 361 7.69 -21.74 -1.88
CA LEU A 361 7.23 -21.11 -0.66
C LEU A 361 5.72 -20.84 -0.73
N TYR A 362 4.99 -21.25 0.30
CA TYR A 362 3.55 -21.01 0.45
C TYR A 362 3.28 -20.44 1.84
N LEU A 363 2.24 -19.62 1.96
CA LEU A 363 1.72 -19.22 3.27
C LEU A 363 1.01 -20.40 3.93
N CYS A 364 1.08 -20.48 5.26
CA CYS A 364 0.32 -21.47 6.02
C CYS A 364 -1.18 -21.42 5.70
N GLY A 365 -1.72 -20.21 5.50
CA GLY A 365 -3.11 -19.94 5.15
C GLY A 365 -3.51 -20.25 3.70
N ASP A 366 -2.58 -20.70 2.84
CA ASP A 366 -2.86 -20.96 1.43
C ASP A 366 -3.97 -22.00 1.25
N ALA A 367 -5.01 -21.68 0.47
CA ALA A 367 -6.19 -22.51 0.34
C ALA A 367 -5.93 -23.84 -0.41
N THR A 368 -4.87 -23.91 -1.21
CA THR A 368 -4.57 -25.08 -2.06
C THR A 368 -3.49 -25.97 -1.43
N ASN A 369 -2.42 -25.36 -0.91
CA ASN A 369 -1.26 -26.05 -0.40
C ASN A 369 -1.18 -26.06 1.12
N GLY A 370 -1.76 -25.07 1.78
CA GLY A 370 -1.83 -24.96 3.23
C GLY A 370 -3.20 -25.36 3.78
N LYS A 371 -3.66 -24.65 4.82
CA LYS A 371 -5.01 -24.75 5.36
C LYS A 371 -5.57 -23.35 5.56
N ALA A 372 -6.80 -23.11 5.12
CA ALA A 372 -7.47 -21.84 5.32
C ALA A 372 -7.44 -21.40 6.80
N ASN A 373 -7.27 -20.10 7.04
CA ASN A 373 -7.20 -19.48 8.36
C ASN A 373 -6.03 -19.92 9.25
N CYS A 374 -5.06 -20.65 8.72
CA CYS A 374 -3.84 -21.00 9.43
C CYS A 374 -2.87 -19.80 9.46
N ASN A 375 -2.56 -19.30 10.66
CA ASN A 375 -1.61 -18.20 10.82
C ASN A 375 -0.17 -18.70 10.72
N THR A 376 0.15 -19.68 11.57
CA THR A 376 1.46 -20.31 11.63
C THR A 376 1.34 -21.82 11.49
N CYS A 377 2.37 -22.46 10.96
CA CYS A 377 2.36 -23.88 10.70
C CYS A 377 3.75 -24.51 10.83
N THR A 378 3.75 -25.84 10.91
CA THR A 378 4.93 -26.69 10.72
C THR A 378 4.70 -27.61 9.53
N TYR A 379 5.79 -27.89 8.80
CA TYR A 379 5.74 -28.76 7.63
C TYR A 379 7.04 -29.57 7.57
N SER A 380 6.91 -30.90 7.68
CA SER A 380 8.02 -31.84 7.51
C SER A 380 7.60 -32.97 6.55
N THR A 381 6.75 -33.87 7.02
CA THR A 381 6.07 -34.91 6.23
C THR A 381 4.57 -34.69 6.13
N SER A 382 4.01 -33.94 7.09
CA SER A 382 2.61 -33.51 7.11
C SER A 382 2.51 -32.05 7.50
N PHE A 383 1.45 -31.39 7.02
CA PHE A 383 1.15 -30.01 7.33
C PHE A 383 0.34 -29.92 8.62
N SER A 384 0.77 -29.08 9.56
CA SER A 384 0.07 -28.84 10.83
C SER A 384 0.00 -27.35 11.14
N CYS A 385 -1.20 -26.82 11.38
CA CYS A 385 -1.34 -25.49 11.96
C CYS A 385 -0.88 -25.46 13.42
N THR A 386 -0.22 -24.37 13.79
CA THR A 386 0.20 -24.09 15.17
C THR A 386 -0.49 -22.86 15.76
N SER A 387 -1.07 -22.00 14.93
CA SER A 387 -2.01 -20.95 15.35
C SER A 387 -2.92 -20.53 14.19
N CYS A 388 -3.99 -19.79 14.50
CA CYS A 388 -5.05 -19.43 13.56
C CYS A 388 -5.25 -17.91 13.43
N LEU A 389 -5.77 -17.48 12.27
CA LEU A 389 -6.16 -16.11 11.94
C LEU A 389 -7.68 -15.93 11.99
N ASN A 390 -8.12 -14.68 11.84
CA ASN A 390 -9.50 -14.32 11.54
C ASN A 390 -10.52 -14.82 12.58
N GLY A 391 -10.13 -14.92 13.85
CA GLY A 391 -11.01 -15.44 14.88
C GLY A 391 -11.37 -16.92 14.67
N CYS A 392 -10.41 -17.71 14.20
CA CYS A 392 -10.54 -19.16 14.18
C CYS A 392 -9.88 -19.80 15.40
N MET A 393 -10.43 -20.94 15.81
CA MET A 393 -9.96 -21.76 16.92
C MET A 393 -9.03 -22.84 16.39
N LEU A 394 -7.86 -23.03 17.01
CA LEU A 394 -6.99 -24.14 16.68
C LEU A 394 -7.65 -25.44 17.16
N SER A 395 -7.68 -26.48 16.32
CA SER A 395 -8.20 -27.79 16.71
C SER A 395 -7.64 -28.85 15.79
N ASN A 396 -7.05 -29.91 16.36
CA ASN A 396 -6.44 -31.02 15.62
C ASN A 396 -5.57 -30.54 14.43
N SER A 397 -4.65 -29.62 14.71
CA SER A 397 -3.72 -29.07 13.70
C SER A 397 -4.39 -28.35 12.52
N SER A 398 -5.64 -27.92 12.68
CA SER A 398 -6.43 -27.15 11.70
C SER A 398 -7.12 -25.97 12.40
N CYS A 399 -7.67 -25.04 11.62
CA CYS A 399 -8.35 -23.86 12.14
C CYS A 399 -9.85 -23.96 11.87
N LEU A 400 -10.65 -23.93 12.93
CA LEU A 400 -12.11 -23.97 12.88
C LEU A 400 -12.67 -22.57 13.00
N SER A 401 -13.56 -22.19 12.09
CA SER A 401 -14.33 -20.95 12.22
C SER A 401 -15.23 -21.00 13.47
N SER A 402 -15.70 -19.84 13.92
CA SER A 402 -16.73 -19.74 14.97
C SER A 402 -17.95 -20.62 14.68
N PHE A 403 -18.36 -20.65 13.40
CA PHE A 403 -19.48 -21.48 12.97
C PHE A 403 -19.16 -22.97 13.01
N ASP A 404 -18.00 -23.39 12.53
CA ASP A 404 -17.64 -24.81 12.49
C ASP A 404 -17.41 -25.38 13.89
N ALA A 405 -16.83 -24.59 14.80
CA ALA A 405 -16.69 -24.97 16.20
C ALA A 405 -18.07 -25.20 16.87
N ASP A 406 -19.06 -24.39 16.54
CA ASP A 406 -20.45 -24.52 17.03
C ASP A 406 -21.17 -25.70 16.36
N LYS A 407 -21.08 -25.81 15.04
CA LYS A 407 -21.73 -26.88 14.25
C LYS A 407 -21.21 -28.27 14.58
N THR A 408 -19.92 -28.39 14.87
CA THR A 408 -19.31 -29.67 15.31
C THR A 408 -19.64 -29.98 16.77
N GLY A 409 -20.25 -29.04 17.49
CA GLY A 409 -20.52 -29.15 18.92
C GLY A 409 -19.27 -29.05 19.79
N LEU A 410 -18.11 -28.67 19.24
CA LEU A 410 -16.85 -28.56 19.97
C LEU A 410 -16.90 -27.42 20.98
N CYS A 411 -17.40 -26.26 20.55
CA CYS A 411 -17.58 -25.07 21.38
C CYS A 411 -18.78 -24.26 20.91
N ALA A 412 -19.82 -24.15 21.74
CA ALA A 412 -21.02 -23.37 21.42
C ALA A 412 -20.72 -21.88 21.26
N ARG A 413 -21.41 -21.16 20.37
CA ARG A 413 -21.17 -19.70 20.17
C ARG A 413 -21.27 -18.86 21.43
N SER A 414 -22.16 -19.20 22.37
CA SER A 414 -22.28 -18.51 23.66
C SER A 414 -21.02 -18.62 24.53
N ASN A 415 -20.22 -19.64 24.27
CA ASN A 415 -19.02 -19.99 25.01
C ASN A 415 -17.75 -19.59 24.25
N GLN A 416 -17.87 -18.99 23.07
CA GLN A 416 -16.73 -18.50 22.32
C GLN A 416 -16.37 -17.06 22.74
N LEU A 417 -15.08 -16.77 22.82
CA LEU A 417 -14.52 -15.45 23.15
C LEU A 417 -13.29 -15.21 22.28
N LEU A 418 -12.93 -13.96 22.03
CA LEU A 418 -11.71 -13.61 21.31
C LEU A 418 -10.65 -13.07 22.26
N VAL A 419 -9.42 -13.52 22.03
CA VAL A 419 -8.23 -13.01 22.70
C VAL A 419 -7.27 -12.53 21.61
N GLY A 420 -7.33 -11.24 21.31
CA GLY A 420 -6.75 -10.70 20.07
C GLY A 420 -7.43 -11.33 18.85
N GLU A 421 -6.65 -11.98 18.00
CA GLU A 421 -7.16 -12.67 16.78
C GLU A 421 -7.54 -14.14 17.00
N ALA A 422 -7.28 -14.70 18.18
CA ALA A 422 -7.52 -16.11 18.48
C ALA A 422 -8.93 -16.31 19.06
N LEU A 423 -9.71 -17.23 18.48
CA LEU A 423 -10.99 -17.65 19.05
C LEU A 423 -10.75 -18.73 20.10
N VAL A 424 -11.15 -18.44 21.33
CA VAL A 424 -11.03 -19.32 22.47
C VAL A 424 -12.39 -19.83 22.91
N CYS A 425 -12.40 -21.04 23.48
CA CYS A 425 -13.57 -21.59 24.14
C CYS A 425 -13.49 -21.40 25.64
N LYS A 426 -14.58 -20.92 26.24
CA LYS A 426 -14.75 -20.83 27.70
C LYS A 426 -15.20 -22.15 28.30
N GLU A 427 -16.05 -22.86 27.57
CA GLU A 427 -16.61 -24.14 27.99
C GLU A 427 -16.85 -25.03 26.77
N CYS A 428 -16.16 -26.16 26.77
CA CYS A 428 -16.10 -27.12 25.68
C CYS A 428 -17.21 -28.17 25.76
N LYS A 429 -17.30 -29.01 24.72
CA LYS A 429 -18.13 -30.23 24.76
C LYS A 429 -17.78 -31.12 25.98
N LYS A 430 -18.77 -31.87 26.46
CA LYS A 430 -18.60 -32.82 27.57
C LYS A 430 -17.41 -33.76 27.34
N GLY A 431 -16.52 -33.84 28.34
CA GLY A 431 -15.30 -34.65 28.29
C GLY A 431 -14.12 -33.98 27.59
N SER A 432 -14.18 -32.66 27.40
CA SER A 432 -13.11 -31.83 26.86
C SER A 432 -13.01 -30.54 27.66
N VAL A 433 -11.81 -29.97 27.78
CA VAL A 433 -11.58 -28.72 28.52
C VAL A 433 -10.74 -27.75 27.70
N PRO A 434 -10.87 -26.43 27.90
CA PRO A 434 -10.08 -25.46 27.18
C PRO A 434 -8.64 -25.39 27.72
N ILE A 435 -7.67 -25.69 26.87
CA ILE A 435 -6.25 -25.50 27.11
C ILE A 435 -5.72 -24.54 26.05
N ASP A 436 -5.17 -23.41 26.50
CA ASP A 436 -4.81 -22.26 25.66
C ASP A 436 -5.96 -21.85 24.69
N GLY A 437 -7.19 -21.95 25.18
CA GLY A 437 -8.41 -21.63 24.44
C GLY A 437 -8.94 -22.71 23.49
N THR A 438 -8.21 -23.82 23.31
CA THR A 438 -8.62 -24.95 22.45
C THR A 438 -9.24 -26.07 23.27
N CYS A 439 -10.32 -26.66 22.78
CA CYS A 439 -10.95 -27.81 23.42
C CYS A 439 -10.13 -29.10 23.22
N LEU A 440 -9.48 -29.56 24.29
CA LEU A 440 -8.75 -30.83 24.32
C LEU A 440 -9.52 -31.90 25.10
N GLU A 441 -9.51 -33.13 24.60
CA GLU A 441 -10.22 -34.24 25.25
C GLU A 441 -9.52 -34.70 26.53
N VAL A 442 -10.29 -34.91 27.60
CA VAL A 442 -9.82 -35.42 28.90
C VAL A 442 -9.95 -36.95 28.98
N SER A 443 -10.83 -37.53 28.17
CA SER A 443 -11.26 -38.92 28.28
C SER A 443 -10.38 -39.95 27.53
N SER A 444 -9.46 -39.52 26.65
CA SER A 444 -8.63 -40.43 25.85
C SER A 444 -7.27 -40.73 26.51
N THR A 445 -6.83 -41.99 26.47
CA THR A 445 -5.63 -42.50 27.18
C THR A 445 -4.33 -41.77 26.81
N LEU A 446 -4.26 -41.11 25.64
CA LEU A 446 -3.11 -40.35 25.15
C LEU A 446 -3.15 -38.85 25.49
N SER A 447 -4.34 -38.24 25.55
CA SER A 447 -4.54 -36.82 25.91
C SER A 447 -4.62 -36.61 27.42
N ARG A 448 -4.93 -37.68 28.16
CA ARG A 448 -5.18 -37.65 29.60
C ARG A 448 -3.99 -37.17 30.42
N THR A 449 -2.75 -37.55 30.10
CA THR A 449 -1.58 -37.12 30.88
C THR A 449 -1.31 -35.61 30.71
N ALA A 450 -1.24 -35.14 29.46
CA ALA A 450 -0.94 -33.74 29.18
C ALA A 450 -2.06 -32.77 29.64
N THR A 451 -3.33 -33.20 29.58
CA THR A 451 -4.46 -32.36 29.98
C THR A 451 -4.69 -32.40 31.49
N ASN A 452 -4.55 -33.56 32.13
CA ASN A 452 -4.74 -33.70 33.58
C ASN A 452 -3.63 -33.04 34.40
N ASP A 453 -2.43 -32.90 33.85
CA ASP A 453 -1.32 -32.20 34.49
C ASP A 453 -1.50 -30.67 34.43
N VAL A 454 -2.49 -30.17 33.67
CA VAL A 454 -2.76 -28.75 33.47
C VAL A 454 -4.07 -28.32 34.08
N CYS A 455 -5.17 -28.99 33.77
CA CYS A 455 -6.52 -28.62 34.16
C CYS A 455 -6.91 -29.27 35.49
N MET A 456 -7.09 -28.44 36.51
CA MET A 456 -7.34 -28.86 37.88
C MET A 456 -8.75 -28.47 38.34
N LYS A 457 -9.22 -29.17 39.39
CA LYS A 457 -10.34 -28.74 40.22
C LYS A 457 -9.95 -27.52 41.05
N ALA A 458 -10.92 -26.92 41.75
CA ALA A 458 -10.73 -25.71 42.55
C ALA A 458 -9.56 -25.79 43.56
N ASP A 459 -9.20 -26.99 44.04
CA ASP A 459 -8.08 -27.19 44.96
C ASP A 459 -6.68 -26.98 44.34
N GLY A 460 -6.60 -26.83 43.01
CA GLY A 460 -5.35 -26.63 42.26
C GLY A 460 -4.41 -27.83 42.24
N LYS A 461 -4.86 -29.00 42.69
CA LYS A 461 -4.04 -30.21 42.87
C LYS A 461 -4.66 -31.45 42.26
N THR A 462 -5.98 -31.53 42.26
CA THR A 462 -6.71 -32.69 41.76
C THR A 462 -7.09 -32.45 40.30
N PRO A 463 -6.72 -33.34 39.37
CA PRO A 463 -7.16 -33.24 37.99
C PRO A 463 -8.67 -33.31 37.83
N VAL A 464 -9.19 -32.66 36.79
CA VAL A 464 -10.60 -32.77 36.40
C VAL A 464 -10.97 -34.18 35.94
N ASP A 465 -12.25 -34.56 36.04
CA ASP A 465 -12.71 -35.88 35.58
C ASP A 465 -13.02 -35.90 34.08
N GLY A 466 -13.21 -37.10 33.52
CA GLY A 466 -13.46 -37.31 32.08
C GLY A 466 -14.80 -36.78 31.57
N THR A 467 -15.60 -36.11 32.40
CA THR A 467 -16.86 -35.45 32.00
C THR A 467 -16.78 -33.93 32.06
N ALA A 468 -15.66 -33.37 32.52
CA ALA A 468 -15.47 -31.93 32.61
C ALA A 468 -15.62 -31.23 31.25
N THR A 469 -16.10 -29.99 31.30
CA THR A 469 -16.27 -29.07 30.17
C THR A 469 -15.37 -27.83 30.27
N MET A 470 -14.83 -27.57 31.46
CA MET A 470 -13.97 -26.45 31.81
C MET A 470 -13.03 -26.81 32.96
N CYS A 471 -12.01 -25.98 33.18
CA CYS A 471 -11.10 -26.02 34.32
C CYS A 471 -11.60 -25.11 35.44
N GLU A 472 -11.37 -25.51 36.69
CA GLU A 472 -11.66 -24.69 37.87
C GLU A 472 -10.40 -24.05 38.46
N ASN A 473 -9.23 -24.64 38.17
CA ASN A 473 -7.92 -24.10 38.47
C ASN A 473 -6.88 -24.70 37.50
N CYS A 474 -5.64 -24.21 37.55
CA CYS A 474 -4.58 -24.63 36.65
C CYS A 474 -3.29 -24.99 37.40
N SER A 475 -2.44 -25.78 36.76
CA SER A 475 -1.10 -26.06 37.28
C SER A 475 -0.20 -24.82 37.32
N THR A 476 0.96 -24.93 37.96
CA THR A 476 1.78 -23.78 38.37
C THR A 476 2.35 -22.92 37.23
N THR A 477 2.43 -23.45 36.01
CA THR A 477 2.92 -22.74 34.82
C THR A 477 1.80 -22.18 33.94
N TYR A 478 0.56 -22.36 34.35
CA TYR A 478 -0.65 -21.91 33.67
C TYR A 478 -1.44 -20.95 34.57
N PHE A 479 -2.34 -20.18 33.97
CA PHE A 479 -3.33 -19.40 34.69
C PHE A 479 -4.74 -19.67 34.16
N LEU A 480 -5.72 -19.52 35.05
CA LEU A 480 -7.13 -19.67 34.74
C LEU A 480 -7.67 -18.39 34.10
N PHE A 481 -8.37 -18.53 32.99
CA PHE A 481 -9.13 -17.46 32.37
C PHE A 481 -10.40 -18.03 31.75
N GLU A 482 -11.57 -17.55 32.18
CA GLU A 482 -12.88 -17.96 31.65
C GLU A 482 -13.06 -19.48 31.49
N GLY A 483 -12.67 -20.27 32.51
CA GLY A 483 -12.83 -21.73 32.49
C GLY A 483 -11.75 -22.50 31.69
N GLY A 484 -10.74 -21.83 31.15
CA GLY A 484 -9.60 -22.46 30.47
C GLY A 484 -8.27 -22.24 31.19
N CYS A 485 -7.30 -23.12 30.93
CA CYS A 485 -5.93 -22.99 31.42
C CYS A 485 -4.98 -22.51 30.31
N TYR A 486 -4.32 -21.38 30.53
CA TYR A 486 -3.52 -20.68 29.54
C TYR A 486 -2.05 -20.60 29.98
N PRO A 487 -1.08 -20.99 29.14
CA PRO A 487 0.34 -20.88 29.47
C PRO A 487 0.86 -19.46 29.24
N VAL A 488 2.00 -19.14 29.84
CA VAL A 488 2.75 -17.89 29.56
C VAL A 488 3.86 -18.09 28.52
N THR A 489 3.84 -19.22 27.80
CA THR A 489 4.85 -19.55 26.80
C THR A 489 4.74 -18.64 25.58
N PRO A 490 5.85 -18.19 24.97
CA PRO A 490 5.80 -17.32 23.80
C PRO A 490 4.91 -17.88 22.68
N ASN A 491 4.14 -17.00 22.05
CA ASN A 491 3.20 -17.30 20.96
C ASN A 491 1.92 -18.08 21.33
N SER A 492 1.75 -18.47 22.60
CA SER A 492 0.46 -18.97 23.10
C SER A 492 -0.58 -17.85 23.18
N VAL A 493 -1.86 -18.21 23.21
CA VAL A 493 -2.93 -17.24 23.48
C VAL A 493 -2.75 -16.64 24.87
N GLY A 494 -2.37 -17.47 25.85
CA GLY A 494 -2.11 -17.04 27.22
C GLY A 494 -1.03 -15.98 27.37
N SER A 495 0.04 -16.05 26.59
CA SER A 495 1.11 -15.02 26.60
C SER A 495 0.65 -13.63 26.15
N LYS A 496 -0.50 -13.52 25.47
CA LYS A 496 -1.13 -12.23 25.11
C LYS A 496 -1.90 -11.61 26.28
N LEU A 497 -2.27 -12.42 27.27
CA LEU A 497 -3.02 -11.99 28.46
C LEU A 497 -2.07 -11.77 29.65
N CYS A 498 -1.12 -12.69 29.82
CA CYS A 498 -0.33 -12.80 31.03
C CYS A 498 1.17 -12.95 30.73
N SER A 499 2.02 -12.20 31.43
CA SER A 499 3.48 -12.32 31.34
C SER A 499 4.08 -13.19 32.45
N SER A 500 3.38 -13.34 33.58
CA SER A 500 3.78 -14.24 34.66
C SER A 500 2.58 -14.84 35.36
N ALA A 501 2.60 -16.17 35.56
CA ALA A 501 1.57 -16.90 36.27
C ALA A 501 2.13 -17.60 37.51
N SER A 502 1.32 -17.75 38.54
CA SER A 502 1.64 -18.51 39.74
C SER A 502 0.37 -19.09 40.36
N ASN A 503 0.44 -20.34 40.80
CA ASN A 503 -0.67 -21.05 41.45
C ASN A 503 -2.00 -20.96 40.68
N GLY A 504 -1.94 -21.11 39.35
CA GLY A 504 -3.14 -21.06 38.50
C GLY A 504 -3.70 -19.67 38.27
N GLN A 505 -3.02 -18.59 38.68
CA GLN A 505 -3.46 -17.21 38.49
C GLN A 505 -2.42 -16.39 37.73
N CYS A 506 -2.90 -15.43 36.96
CA CYS A 506 -2.04 -14.45 36.34
C CYS A 506 -1.59 -13.42 37.38
N THR A 507 -0.30 -13.29 37.63
CA THR A 507 0.24 -12.32 38.59
C THR A 507 0.60 -10.99 37.93
N THR A 508 0.96 -11.02 36.64
CA THR A 508 1.29 -9.82 35.87
C THR A 508 0.67 -9.91 34.48
N ALA A 509 -0.15 -8.92 34.13
CA ALA A 509 -0.71 -8.82 32.78
C ALA A 509 0.41 -8.70 31.73
N ALA A 510 0.18 -9.22 30.54
CA ALA A 510 1.07 -8.99 29.41
C ALA A 510 1.01 -7.52 28.98
N SER A 511 2.11 -7.02 28.42
CA SER A 511 2.12 -5.69 27.80
C SER A 511 1.11 -5.66 26.64
N GLY A 512 0.17 -4.71 26.68
CA GLY A 512 -0.90 -4.62 25.67
C GLY A 512 -2.01 -5.67 25.83
N SER A 513 -2.15 -6.30 27.00
CA SER A 513 -3.25 -7.24 27.26
C SER A 513 -4.61 -6.60 26.91
N PRO A 514 -5.49 -7.31 26.17
CA PRO A 514 -6.80 -6.80 25.77
C PRO A 514 -7.76 -6.62 26.95
N PHE A 515 -7.54 -7.35 28.05
CA PHE A 515 -8.36 -7.32 29.24
C PHE A 515 -7.56 -6.78 30.43
N PRO A 516 -8.14 -5.88 31.24
CA PRO A 516 -7.48 -5.38 32.44
C PRO A 516 -7.49 -6.45 33.54
N LEU A 517 -6.35 -6.59 34.21
CA LEU A 517 -6.13 -7.54 35.30
C LEU A 517 -6.25 -6.82 36.65
N SER A 518 -7.03 -7.39 37.57
CA SER A 518 -7.10 -6.94 38.96
C SER A 518 -7.16 -8.13 39.91
N ASN A 519 -6.25 -8.18 40.89
CA ASN A 519 -6.17 -9.26 41.89
C ASN A 519 -6.18 -10.67 41.28
N GLY A 520 -5.46 -10.87 40.17
CA GLY A 520 -5.38 -12.17 39.49
C GLY A 520 -6.58 -12.53 38.61
N VAL A 521 -7.56 -11.63 38.47
CA VAL A 521 -8.78 -11.83 37.67
C VAL A 521 -8.85 -10.82 36.54
N PHE A 522 -9.10 -11.29 35.31
CA PHE A 522 -9.30 -10.44 34.15
C PHE A 522 -10.76 -9.96 34.09
N THR A 523 -10.95 -8.67 33.77
CA THR A 523 -12.29 -8.13 33.53
C THR A 523 -12.60 -8.18 32.03
N LEU A 524 -13.75 -8.75 31.67
CA LEU A 524 -14.19 -8.77 30.27
C LEU A 524 -14.63 -7.39 29.79
N CYS A 525 -14.42 -7.14 28.50
CA CYS A 525 -14.81 -5.90 27.85
C CYS A 525 -16.32 -5.85 27.57
N PRO A 526 -16.90 -4.63 27.47
CA PRO A 526 -18.28 -4.47 27.05
C PRO A 526 -18.51 -5.02 25.63
N ALA A 527 -19.76 -5.37 25.33
CA ALA A 527 -20.13 -5.95 24.04
C ALA A 527 -19.70 -5.05 22.86
N GLY A 528 -19.10 -5.66 21.83
CA GLY A 528 -18.55 -4.96 20.67
C GLY A 528 -17.09 -4.53 20.81
N CYS A 529 -16.50 -4.61 22.01
CA CYS A 529 -15.10 -4.28 22.25
C CYS A 529 -14.20 -5.53 22.24
N GLY A 530 -13.07 -5.42 21.55
CA GLY A 530 -12.02 -6.42 21.50
C GLY A 530 -10.94 -6.19 22.56
N ALA A 531 -10.75 -4.94 22.98
CA ALA A 531 -9.91 -4.56 24.10
C ALA A 531 -10.51 -3.38 24.88
N CYS A 532 -10.16 -3.30 26.16
CA CYS A 532 -10.69 -2.31 27.08
C CYS A 532 -9.71 -2.02 28.23
N THR A 533 -9.83 -0.84 28.83
CA THR A 533 -9.08 -0.49 30.06
C THR A 533 -9.89 -0.75 31.32
N ASN A 534 -11.20 -0.90 31.20
CA ASN A 534 -12.13 -1.29 32.26
C ASN A 534 -13.44 -1.80 31.63
N ALA A 535 -14.41 -2.20 32.45
CA ALA A 535 -15.69 -2.74 32.00
C ALA A 535 -16.56 -1.79 31.14
N THR A 536 -16.18 -0.51 31.00
CA THR A 536 -16.96 0.52 30.28
C THR A 536 -16.19 1.23 29.17
N ALA A 537 -14.86 1.25 29.23
CA ALA A 537 -14.01 1.98 28.28
C ALA A 537 -13.42 1.05 27.23
N CYS A 538 -13.68 1.34 25.96
CA CYS A 538 -13.26 0.54 24.81
C CYS A 538 -12.01 1.14 24.19
N THR A 539 -11.03 0.32 23.83
CA THR A 539 -9.81 0.80 23.13
C THR A 539 -9.69 0.24 21.72
N SER A 540 -10.36 -0.88 21.43
CA SER A 540 -10.47 -1.43 20.08
C SER A 540 -11.78 -2.18 19.90
N CYS A 541 -12.26 -2.20 18.66
CA CYS A 541 -13.44 -2.97 18.30
C CYS A 541 -13.13 -4.46 18.20
N GLY A 542 -14.08 -5.28 18.64
CA GLY A 542 -13.99 -6.73 18.53
C GLY A 542 -14.30 -7.19 17.11
N LEU A 543 -14.08 -8.49 16.83
CA LEU A 543 -14.49 -9.06 15.54
C LEU A 543 -15.98 -8.91 15.31
N GLY A 544 -16.34 -8.70 14.04
CA GLY A 544 -17.69 -8.33 13.62
C GLY A 544 -18.00 -6.85 13.89
N TYR A 545 -17.02 -6.04 14.28
CA TYR A 545 -17.16 -4.59 14.42
C TYR A 545 -15.97 -3.85 13.80
N TYR A 546 -16.21 -2.62 13.36
CA TYR A 546 -15.21 -1.71 12.82
C TYR A 546 -15.41 -0.30 13.39
N ASN A 547 -14.38 0.53 13.31
CA ASN A 547 -14.44 1.95 13.66
C ASN A 547 -13.98 2.79 12.47
N THR A 548 -14.52 4.01 12.38
CA THR A 548 -14.08 5.03 11.41
C THR A 548 -13.36 6.20 12.09
N THR A 549 -13.33 6.19 13.43
CA THR A 549 -12.76 7.22 14.29
C THR A 549 -12.06 6.55 15.47
N SER A 550 -11.29 7.29 16.27
CA SER A 550 -10.65 6.76 17.48
C SER A 550 -11.68 6.16 18.46
N VAL A 551 -11.39 4.96 18.98
CA VAL A 551 -12.30 4.22 19.87
C VAL A 551 -12.08 4.65 21.32
N ALA A 552 -13.13 5.12 21.99
CA ALA A 552 -13.14 5.36 23.44
C ALA A 552 -14.24 4.58 24.16
N SER A 553 -15.26 4.13 23.42
CA SER A 553 -16.46 3.47 23.92
C SER A 553 -16.97 2.40 22.95
N SER A 554 -17.79 1.47 23.43
CA SER A 554 -18.38 0.45 22.55
C SER A 554 -19.30 1.01 21.47
N SER A 555 -19.86 2.21 21.67
CA SER A 555 -20.66 2.92 20.66
C SER A 555 -19.86 3.38 19.45
N ASP A 556 -18.53 3.49 19.56
CA ASP A 556 -17.65 3.85 18.45
C ASP A 556 -17.42 2.66 17.49
N CYS A 557 -17.78 1.46 17.94
CA CYS A 557 -17.69 0.21 17.20
C CYS A 557 -19.00 -0.09 16.48
N LYS A 558 -18.97 0.01 15.15
CA LYS A 558 -20.10 -0.28 14.26
C LYS A 558 -20.04 -1.74 13.84
N ALA A 559 -21.18 -2.42 13.87
CA ALA A 559 -21.24 -3.82 13.45
C ALA A 559 -20.94 -3.97 11.95
N CYS A 560 -20.24 -5.05 11.62
CA CYS A 560 -19.96 -5.45 10.25
C CYS A 560 -21.23 -5.87 9.50
N PRO A 561 -21.22 -5.83 8.15
CA PRO A 561 -22.28 -6.39 7.33
C PRO A 561 -22.57 -7.86 7.69
N SER A 562 -23.82 -8.29 7.51
CA SER A 562 -24.25 -9.65 7.85
C SER A 562 -23.39 -10.71 7.17
N GLY A 563 -22.93 -11.69 7.94
CA GLY A 563 -22.08 -12.77 7.44
C GLY A 563 -20.58 -12.42 7.39
N CYS A 564 -20.18 -11.27 7.93
CA CYS A 564 -18.80 -10.83 7.94
C CYS A 564 -18.18 -10.88 9.35
N THR A 565 -16.97 -11.41 9.46
CA THR A 565 -16.18 -11.49 10.71
C THR A 565 -15.18 -10.35 10.86
N THR A 566 -14.67 -9.80 9.77
CA THR A 566 -13.83 -8.58 9.76
C THR A 566 -14.24 -7.69 8.59
N CYS A 567 -14.36 -6.39 8.79
CA CYS A 567 -14.84 -5.47 7.76
C CYS A 567 -14.22 -4.08 7.87
N SER A 568 -14.30 -3.33 6.78
CA SER A 568 -14.14 -1.88 6.77
C SER A 568 -15.52 -1.19 6.74
N ALA A 569 -15.50 0.14 6.66
CA ALA A 569 -16.74 0.93 6.53
C ALA A 569 -17.59 0.58 5.31
N SER A 570 -16.98 0.01 4.27
CA SER A 570 -17.64 -0.22 2.97
C SER A 570 -17.58 -1.66 2.48
N ALA A 571 -16.73 -2.53 3.04
CA ALA A 571 -16.51 -3.87 2.52
C ALA A 571 -16.30 -4.91 3.63
N CYS A 572 -16.78 -6.13 3.37
CA CYS A 572 -16.34 -7.28 4.14
C CYS A 572 -14.92 -7.68 3.75
N ILE A 573 -14.10 -8.07 4.73
CA ILE A 573 -12.73 -8.55 4.55
C ILE A 573 -12.66 -10.06 4.74
N THR A 574 -13.39 -10.62 5.72
CA THR A 574 -13.48 -12.07 5.96
C THR A 574 -14.90 -12.49 6.30
N CYS A 575 -15.32 -13.62 5.74
CA CYS A 575 -16.67 -14.16 5.92
C CYS A 575 -16.80 -15.01 7.20
N TRP A 576 -18.04 -15.26 7.59
CA TRP A 576 -18.41 -16.01 8.80
C TRP A 576 -17.88 -17.45 8.85
N ASP A 577 -17.61 -18.05 7.70
CA ASP A 577 -16.99 -19.37 7.52
C ASP A 577 -15.46 -19.28 7.37
N GLY A 578 -14.89 -18.09 7.51
CA GLY A 578 -13.47 -17.82 7.30
C GLY A 578 -13.06 -17.79 5.83
N SER A 579 -14.00 -17.75 4.87
CA SER A 579 -13.70 -17.58 3.45
C SER A 579 -13.46 -16.10 3.08
N ALA A 580 -12.77 -15.88 1.96
CA ALA A 580 -12.62 -14.55 1.38
C ALA A 580 -13.94 -14.13 0.68
N PRO A 581 -14.38 -12.87 0.84
CA PRO A 581 -15.60 -12.38 0.20
C PRO A 581 -15.44 -12.23 -1.31
N THR A 582 -16.53 -12.44 -2.04
CA THR A 582 -16.61 -12.18 -3.50
C THR A 582 -17.29 -10.82 -3.70
N ASP A 583 -16.63 -9.88 -4.38
CA ASP A 583 -17.08 -8.49 -4.57
C ASP A 583 -17.49 -7.81 -3.25
N GLY A 584 -16.70 -8.02 -2.19
CA GLY A 584 -16.95 -7.47 -0.85
C GLY A 584 -18.15 -8.07 -0.11
N LYS A 585 -18.74 -9.16 -0.62
CA LYS A 585 -19.90 -9.84 -0.04
C LYS A 585 -19.61 -11.30 0.32
N CYS A 586 -20.26 -11.76 1.39
CA CYS A 586 -20.18 -13.14 1.84
C CYS A 586 -21.39 -13.96 1.38
N SER A 587 -21.18 -15.27 1.24
CA SER A 587 -22.26 -16.23 1.04
C SER A 587 -23.27 -16.16 2.19
N ALA A 588 -24.54 -16.39 1.86
CA ALA A 588 -25.62 -16.38 2.84
C ALA A 588 -25.32 -17.35 3.98
N VAL A 589 -25.50 -16.88 5.22
CA VAL A 589 -25.34 -17.72 6.42
C VAL A 589 -26.42 -18.83 6.35
N PRO A 590 -26.06 -20.12 6.40
CA PRO A 590 -27.04 -21.19 6.36
C PRO A 590 -27.95 -21.08 7.59
N SER A 591 -29.24 -20.89 7.32
CA SER A 591 -30.28 -20.75 8.31
C SER A 591 -30.45 -22.06 9.09
N SER A 592 -29.75 -22.23 10.21
CA SER A 592 -30.22 -23.13 11.25
C SER A 592 -31.41 -22.47 11.92
N SER A 593 -32.55 -23.14 11.86
CA SER A 593 -33.84 -22.75 12.41
C SER A 593 -33.76 -22.47 13.92
N SER A 594 -33.44 -21.22 14.25
CA SER A 594 -34.07 -20.47 15.33
C SER A 594 -33.73 -19.01 15.13
N SER A 595 -34.76 -18.20 14.95
CA SER A 595 -34.71 -16.74 15.08
C SER A 595 -34.19 -16.39 16.47
N ARG A 596 -32.87 -16.23 16.58
CA ARG A 596 -32.21 -15.65 17.75
C ARG A 596 -31.41 -14.45 17.28
N LEU A 597 -31.89 -13.31 17.76
CA LEU A 597 -31.47 -11.97 17.41
C LEU A 597 -29.94 -11.80 17.54
N SER A 598 -29.39 -10.94 16.69
CA SER A 598 -28.02 -10.41 16.79
C SER A 598 -27.65 -10.10 18.24
N GLY A 599 -26.40 -10.36 18.65
CA GLY A 599 -25.93 -10.23 20.04
C GLY A 599 -26.24 -8.88 20.71
N GLY A 600 -26.48 -7.82 19.94
CA GLY A 600 -26.97 -6.53 20.46
C GLY A 600 -28.39 -6.53 21.05
N ALA A 601 -29.24 -7.50 20.70
CA ALA A 601 -30.60 -7.60 21.25
C ALA A 601 -30.67 -8.37 22.59
N ILE A 602 -29.64 -9.15 22.93
CA ILE A 602 -29.63 -10.02 24.12
C ILE A 602 -29.44 -9.19 25.40
N ALA A 603 -28.72 -8.05 25.33
CA ALA A 603 -28.53 -7.15 26.46
C ALA A 603 -29.81 -6.40 26.89
N GLY A 604 -30.72 -6.10 25.95
CA GLY A 604 -31.97 -5.38 26.25
C GLY A 604 -33.04 -6.27 26.92
N ILE A 605 -33.10 -7.56 26.55
CA ILE A 605 -34.15 -8.47 27.04
C ILE A 605 -33.90 -8.87 28.49
N VAL A 606 -32.64 -9.04 28.92
CA VAL A 606 -32.31 -9.38 30.32
C VAL A 606 -32.69 -8.26 31.28
N ILE A 607 -32.46 -7.00 30.89
CA ILE A 607 -32.85 -5.83 31.69
C ILE A 607 -34.38 -5.68 31.75
N ALA A 608 -35.08 -5.89 30.63
CA ALA A 608 -36.54 -5.85 30.60
C ALA A 608 -37.18 -6.94 31.48
N VAL A 609 -36.65 -8.17 31.46
CA VAL A 609 -37.16 -9.27 32.29
C VAL A 609 -36.89 -9.01 33.78
N LEU A 610 -35.72 -8.48 34.15
CA LEU A 610 -35.42 -8.12 35.54
C LEU A 610 -36.29 -6.95 36.05
N LEU A 611 -36.60 -5.97 35.21
CA LEU A 611 -37.52 -4.87 35.55
C LEU A 611 -38.97 -5.36 35.68
N VAL A 612 -39.42 -6.30 34.85
CA VAL A 612 -40.76 -6.90 34.94
C VAL A 612 -40.89 -7.78 36.19
N LEU A 613 -39.88 -8.60 36.50
CA LEU A 613 -39.89 -9.43 37.72
C LEU A 613 -39.77 -8.59 38.99
N GLY A 614 -38.94 -7.53 38.98
CA GLY A 614 -38.86 -6.55 40.07
C GLY A 614 -40.15 -5.75 40.25
N GLY A 615 -40.81 -5.37 39.15
CA GLY A 615 -42.11 -4.70 39.16
C GLY A 615 -43.24 -5.60 39.67
N LEU A 616 -43.27 -6.88 39.26
CA LEU A 616 -44.24 -7.86 39.77
C LEU A 616 -44.02 -8.13 41.27
N GLY A 617 -42.76 -8.27 41.70
CA GLY A 617 -42.41 -8.47 43.10
C GLY A 617 -42.79 -7.27 43.98
N GLY A 618 -42.52 -6.05 43.51
CA GLY A 618 -42.94 -4.82 44.19
C GLY A 618 -44.46 -4.65 44.24
N PHE A 619 -45.16 -4.97 43.16
CA PHE A 619 -46.62 -4.92 43.10
C PHE A 619 -47.27 -5.95 44.03
N LEU A 620 -46.75 -7.19 44.07
CA LEU A 620 -47.25 -8.21 45.00
C LEU A 620 -46.94 -7.86 46.46
N GLY A 621 -45.75 -7.32 46.75
CA GLY A 621 -45.40 -6.83 48.08
C GLY A 621 -46.30 -5.68 48.56
N TRP A 622 -46.61 -4.73 47.68
CA TRP A 622 -47.56 -3.66 47.97
C TRP A 622 -49.00 -4.17 48.11
N TRP A 623 -49.43 -5.09 47.24
CA TRP A 623 -50.77 -5.65 47.26
C TRP A 623 -51.06 -6.44 48.54
N PHE A 624 -50.13 -7.28 49.00
CA PHE A 624 -50.31 -8.05 50.23
C PHE A 624 -49.98 -7.24 51.51
N GLY A 625 -49.08 -6.26 51.44
CA GLY A 625 -48.67 -5.48 52.61
C GLY A 625 -49.54 -4.24 52.90
N CYS A 626 -50.07 -3.57 51.87
CA CYS A 626 -50.79 -2.30 52.01
C CYS A 626 -52.30 -2.42 51.79
N ARG A 627 -52.80 -3.50 51.19
CA ARG A 627 -54.25 -3.71 50.96
C ARG A 627 -54.93 -4.52 52.07
N GLY A 628 -54.16 -4.97 53.07
CA GLY A 628 -54.61 -5.75 54.23
C GLY A 628 -54.74 -4.95 55.53
N LYS A 629 -54.82 -3.62 55.47
CA LYS A 629 -55.20 -2.76 56.60
C LYS A 629 -56.34 -1.84 56.22
#